data_AF-A0A845LDL8-F1
#
_entry.id   AF-A0A845LDL8-F1
#
_cell.length_a   1.000
_cell.length_b   1.000
_cell.length_c   1.000
_cell.angle_alpha   90.00
_cell.angle_beta   90.00
_cell.angle_gamma   90.00
#
_symmetry.space_group_name_H-M   'P 1'
#
loop_
_entity.id
_entity.type
_entity.pdbx_description
1 polymer ?
#
loop_
_entity_poly.entity_id
_entity_poly.type
_entity_poly.pdbx_seq_one_letter_code
_entity_poly.pdbx_strand_id
1 'polypeptide(L)'
;MERSGTVQYTGHPFVDVGVAVMEIHLEKPCEEFTKQDLKEAADWLLRNYKRADLKGYLTVHFPNSGWCNATIKGEKQAAYVQKVLHSYSADPIEPQRKCAFCDRSAQFLADRQHVPLLTGATVIVTAPGGVTGLPVCGYCLMAVQFYPLATIKVEGKPLFWWTPEPDFTHALVENLYEEVQKNLAGSVEKFESLRWPCTRLLRSAEKVLETYPKEKPLADCIGYHVTNYGSGPDYDQYYIPKELLTFWQEVKIASQPVREAHQWVVNTSWDSGKKKRAGNKREAESISQEIDKDKSGNRYYEALGQAFKSPDWHYKIPDIVSRFFFQRDPQHFHRNNYELCKRFLRKVGGMDQKRLDAIQEVADCIITHLVLGNNEMNWLKNLYRKNPGNKEFVRYLVKVQKKLSELGHAFSYQKVLDMLDIPSAEEYWHNNMWLVRDLMLIRMLEQVALQKKEMLSALEEDELDSDDQSEE
;
A
#
# COMPACT_ATOMS: atom_id res chain seq x y z
N MET A 1 -21.37 -16.40 -27.21
CA MET A 1 -21.22 -14.93 -27.34
C MET A 1 -19.81 -14.70 -27.88
N GLU A 2 -19.66 -14.41 -29.17
CA GLU A 2 -18.34 -14.10 -29.74
C GLU A 2 -17.87 -12.76 -29.16
N ARG A 3 -16.77 -12.79 -28.38
CA ARG A 3 -16.14 -11.58 -27.84
C ARG A 3 -15.70 -10.69 -29.01
N SER A 4 -15.83 -9.37 -28.87
CA SER A 4 -15.54 -8.39 -29.92
C SER A 4 -14.13 -8.56 -30.52
N GLY A 5 -13.95 -8.23 -31.79
CA GLY A 5 -12.67 -8.37 -32.52
C GLY A 5 -11.59 -7.34 -32.17
N THR A 6 -11.44 -6.97 -30.89
CA THR A 6 -10.50 -5.94 -30.41
C THR A 6 -9.85 -6.30 -29.07
N VAL A 7 -8.84 -5.55 -28.61
CA VAL A 7 -8.24 -5.69 -27.27
C VAL A 7 -9.31 -5.42 -26.19
N GLN A 8 -9.27 -6.15 -25.07
CA GLN A 8 -10.24 -6.02 -23.98
C GLN A 8 -9.58 -6.33 -22.64
N TYR A 9 -10.13 -5.76 -21.56
CA TYR A 9 -9.86 -6.23 -20.19
C TYR A 9 -10.25 -7.71 -20.05
N THR A 10 -9.40 -8.47 -19.37
CA THR A 10 -9.47 -9.93 -19.23
C THR A 10 -9.50 -10.40 -17.77
N GLY A 11 -9.19 -9.51 -16.82
CA GLY A 11 -8.94 -9.86 -15.43
C GLY A 11 -7.50 -10.36 -15.19
N HIS A 12 -6.62 -10.27 -16.20
CA HIS A 12 -5.22 -10.66 -16.07
C HIS A 12 -4.32 -9.43 -15.97
N PRO A 13 -3.49 -9.30 -14.90
CA PRO A 13 -2.74 -8.07 -14.61
C PRO A 13 -1.91 -7.53 -15.77
N PHE A 14 -1.13 -8.39 -16.43
CA PHE A 14 -0.26 -7.96 -17.53
C PHE A 14 -1.02 -7.56 -18.80
N VAL A 15 -2.20 -8.12 -19.01
CA VAL A 15 -3.03 -7.80 -20.18
C VAL A 15 -3.77 -6.50 -19.91
N ASP A 16 -4.49 -6.44 -18.79
CA ASP A 16 -5.37 -5.32 -18.41
C ASP A 16 -4.59 -4.01 -18.27
N VAL A 17 -3.42 -4.04 -17.64
CA VAL A 17 -2.54 -2.88 -17.53
C VAL A 17 -2.03 -2.43 -18.90
N GLY A 18 -1.76 -3.39 -19.78
CA GLY A 18 -1.42 -3.12 -21.17
C GLY A 18 -2.58 -2.47 -21.95
N VAL A 19 -3.81 -2.94 -21.74
CA VAL A 19 -5.03 -2.35 -22.30
C VAL A 19 -5.17 -0.90 -21.84
N ALA A 20 -5.04 -0.64 -20.53
CA ALA A 20 -5.12 0.71 -19.97
C ALA A 20 -4.10 1.67 -20.61
N VAL A 21 -2.85 1.25 -20.81
CA VAL A 21 -1.85 2.07 -21.54
C VAL A 21 -2.31 2.39 -22.96
N MET A 22 -2.89 1.42 -23.66
CA MET A 22 -3.41 1.65 -25.01
C MET A 22 -4.59 2.64 -25.00
N GLU A 23 -5.50 2.55 -24.02
CA GLU A 23 -6.62 3.49 -23.86
C GLU A 23 -6.14 4.91 -23.59
N ILE A 24 -5.17 5.07 -22.68
CA ILE A 24 -4.54 6.37 -22.39
C ILE A 24 -3.85 6.94 -23.64
N HIS A 25 -3.12 6.11 -24.38
CA HIS A 25 -2.39 6.57 -25.57
C HIS A 25 -3.33 6.96 -26.73
N LEU A 26 -4.39 6.19 -26.94
CA LEU A 26 -5.34 6.40 -28.05
C LEU A 26 -6.49 7.33 -27.67
N GLU A 27 -6.57 7.76 -26.40
CA GLU A 27 -7.58 8.64 -25.83
C GLU A 27 -9.02 8.17 -26.07
N LYS A 28 -9.24 6.85 -26.03
CA LYS A 28 -10.55 6.22 -26.23
C LYS A 28 -10.62 4.83 -25.59
N PRO A 29 -11.82 4.34 -25.26
CA PRO A 29 -11.99 3.02 -24.66
C PRO A 29 -11.65 1.89 -25.65
N CYS A 30 -11.18 0.75 -25.13
CA CYS A 30 -10.68 -0.36 -25.93
C CYS A 30 -11.76 -1.02 -26.80
N GLU A 31 -13.03 -0.88 -26.43
CA GLU A 31 -14.20 -1.30 -27.20
C GLU A 31 -14.32 -0.57 -28.55
N GLU A 32 -13.78 0.65 -28.65
CA GLU A 32 -13.83 1.50 -29.85
C GLU A 32 -12.59 1.39 -30.73
N PHE A 33 -11.61 0.55 -30.36
CA PHE A 33 -10.40 0.38 -31.15
C PHE A 33 -10.69 -0.31 -32.49
N THR A 34 -10.21 0.32 -33.55
CA THR A 34 -10.19 -0.18 -34.91
C THR A 34 -8.83 -0.81 -35.23
N LYS A 35 -8.75 -1.54 -36.36
CA LYS A 35 -7.48 -2.07 -36.86
C LYS A 35 -6.44 -0.97 -37.14
N GLN A 36 -6.89 0.22 -37.51
CA GLN A 36 -6.00 1.35 -37.75
C GLN A 36 -5.39 1.85 -36.45
N ASP A 37 -6.17 1.89 -35.37
CA ASP A 37 -5.68 2.28 -34.04
C ASP A 37 -4.65 1.29 -33.50
N LEU A 38 -4.89 -0.02 -33.69
CA LEU A 38 -3.92 -1.05 -33.30
C LEU A 38 -2.60 -0.91 -34.06
N LYS A 39 -2.66 -0.53 -35.35
CA LYS A 39 -1.47 -0.26 -36.14
C LYS A 39 -0.74 0.99 -35.65
N GLU A 40 -1.48 2.07 -35.37
CA GLU A 40 -0.93 3.31 -34.83
C GLU A 40 -0.23 3.09 -33.48
N ALA A 41 -0.90 2.39 -32.56
CA ALA A 41 -0.35 2.04 -31.27
C ALA A 41 0.92 1.18 -31.42
N ALA A 42 0.92 0.19 -32.33
CA ALA A 42 2.09 -0.64 -32.60
C ALA A 42 3.29 0.18 -33.12
N ASP A 43 3.05 1.09 -34.07
CA ASP A 43 4.06 1.98 -34.62
C ASP A 43 4.62 2.92 -33.55
N TRP A 44 3.74 3.44 -32.68
CA TRP A 44 4.14 4.27 -31.53
C TRP A 44 4.99 3.49 -30.53
N LEU A 45 4.60 2.27 -30.16
CA LEU A 45 5.37 1.45 -29.23
C LEU A 45 6.75 1.14 -29.79
N LEU A 46 6.84 0.80 -31.08
CA LEU A 46 8.10 0.55 -31.77
C LEU A 46 9.03 1.78 -31.74
N ARG A 47 8.50 3.00 -31.89
CA ARG A 47 9.29 4.23 -31.77
C ARG A 47 9.83 4.41 -30.36
N ASN A 48 9.00 4.17 -29.33
CA ASN A 48 9.42 4.28 -27.94
C ASN A 48 10.48 3.25 -27.58
N TYR A 49 10.30 1.99 -27.97
CA TYR A 49 11.19 0.89 -27.56
C TYR A 49 12.54 0.89 -28.29
N LYS A 50 12.70 1.72 -29.32
CA LYS A 50 14.00 1.99 -29.97
C LYS A 50 14.91 2.90 -29.15
N ARG A 51 14.39 3.59 -28.13
CA ARG A 51 15.21 4.47 -27.29
C ARG A 51 16.20 3.67 -26.44
N ALA A 52 17.41 4.19 -26.31
CA ALA A 52 18.51 3.49 -25.64
C ALA A 52 18.31 3.38 -24.12
N ASP A 53 17.70 4.38 -23.51
CA ASP A 53 17.37 4.49 -22.08
C ASP A 53 16.41 3.38 -21.60
N LEU A 54 15.50 2.93 -22.47
CA LEU A 54 14.54 1.87 -22.21
C LEU A 54 15.10 0.46 -22.39
N LYS A 55 16.19 0.28 -23.14
CA LYS A 55 16.70 -1.08 -23.45
C LYS A 55 17.03 -1.88 -22.20
N GLY A 56 17.72 -1.26 -21.25
CA GLY A 56 18.04 -1.88 -19.96
C GLY A 56 16.80 -2.14 -19.11
N TYR A 57 15.77 -1.30 -19.23
CA TYR A 57 14.51 -1.48 -18.53
C TYR A 57 13.71 -2.66 -19.11
N LEU A 58 13.51 -2.68 -20.43
CA LEU A 58 12.82 -3.75 -21.16
C LEU A 58 13.45 -5.13 -20.96
N THR A 59 14.74 -5.19 -20.66
CA THR A 59 15.44 -6.45 -20.32
C THR A 59 14.85 -7.09 -19.05
N VAL A 60 14.36 -6.29 -18.10
CA VAL A 60 13.75 -6.78 -16.85
C VAL A 60 12.36 -7.38 -17.10
N HIS A 61 11.63 -6.83 -18.07
CA HIS A 61 10.29 -7.29 -18.47
C HIS A 61 10.36 -8.51 -19.39
N PHE A 62 11.13 -8.39 -20.48
CA PHE A 62 11.18 -9.34 -21.60
C PHE A 62 12.63 -9.78 -21.85
N PRO A 63 13.22 -10.61 -20.98
CA PRO A 63 14.61 -11.02 -21.10
C PRO A 63 14.85 -11.80 -22.39
N ASN A 64 15.95 -11.52 -23.07
CA ASN A 64 16.36 -12.14 -24.35
C ASN A 64 15.42 -11.91 -25.54
N SER A 65 14.40 -11.05 -25.40
CA SER A 65 13.46 -10.69 -26.46
C SER A 65 14.12 -9.88 -27.59
N GLY A 66 13.40 -9.73 -28.71
CA GLY A 66 13.81 -8.86 -29.82
C GLY A 66 13.88 -7.36 -29.47
N TRP A 67 13.42 -6.96 -28.28
CA TRP A 67 13.57 -5.60 -27.77
C TRP A 67 14.95 -5.32 -27.19
N CYS A 68 15.53 -6.27 -26.46
CA CYS A 68 16.73 -6.05 -25.66
C CYS A 68 17.95 -6.85 -26.13
N ASN A 69 17.74 -7.98 -26.81
CA ASN A 69 18.82 -8.88 -27.21
C ASN A 69 19.67 -8.29 -28.34
N ALA A 70 20.96 -8.05 -28.07
CA ALA A 70 21.88 -7.47 -29.04
C ALA A 70 22.16 -8.35 -30.27
N THR A 71 21.84 -9.66 -30.21
CA THR A 71 22.01 -10.60 -31.32
C THR A 71 20.82 -10.62 -32.29
N ILE A 72 19.67 -10.07 -31.90
CA ILE A 72 18.46 -9.98 -32.71
C ILE A 72 18.40 -8.59 -33.34
N LYS A 73 18.80 -8.48 -34.61
CA LYS A 73 18.86 -7.22 -35.37
C LYS A 73 18.30 -7.40 -36.78
N GLY A 74 17.99 -6.28 -37.44
CA GLY A 74 17.54 -6.26 -38.84
C GLY A 74 16.25 -7.07 -39.04
N GLU A 75 16.26 -7.97 -40.01
CA GLU A 75 15.10 -8.81 -40.36
C GLU A 75 14.57 -9.65 -39.19
N LYS A 76 15.46 -10.17 -38.32
CA LYS A 76 15.02 -10.94 -37.14
C LYS A 76 14.25 -10.09 -36.14
N GLN A 77 14.63 -8.82 -36.01
CA GLN A 77 13.92 -7.88 -35.15
C GLN A 77 12.57 -7.50 -35.78
N ALA A 78 12.52 -7.25 -37.09
CA ALA A 78 11.27 -6.99 -37.80
C ALA A 78 10.28 -8.17 -37.69
N ALA A 79 10.78 -9.40 -37.83
CA ALA A 79 9.97 -10.61 -37.65
C ALA A 79 9.44 -10.75 -36.21
N TYR A 80 10.27 -10.43 -35.20
CA TYR A 80 9.83 -10.41 -33.80
C TYR A 80 8.72 -9.38 -33.57
N VAL A 81 8.90 -8.15 -34.05
CA VAL A 81 7.90 -7.06 -33.93
C VAL A 81 6.58 -7.46 -34.60
N GLN A 82 6.65 -8.02 -35.81
CA GLN A 82 5.47 -8.53 -36.52
C GLN A 82 4.73 -9.58 -35.69
N LYS A 83 5.46 -10.46 -35.01
CA LYS A 83 4.89 -11.52 -34.19
C LYS A 83 4.19 -10.98 -32.95
N VAL A 84 4.79 -10.03 -32.23
CA VAL A 84 4.26 -9.57 -30.95
C VAL A 84 3.25 -8.42 -31.07
N LEU A 85 3.34 -7.59 -32.11
CA LEU A 85 2.45 -6.43 -32.30
C LEU A 85 1.38 -6.62 -33.37
N HIS A 86 1.50 -7.59 -34.27
CA HIS A 86 0.55 -7.74 -35.40
C HIS A 86 -0.05 -9.16 -35.53
N SER A 87 0.20 -10.05 -34.57
CA SER A 87 -0.34 -11.43 -34.61
C SER A 87 -1.86 -11.51 -34.51
N TYR A 88 -2.57 -10.44 -34.15
CA TYR A 88 -4.04 -10.42 -34.18
C TYR A 88 -4.61 -10.56 -35.59
N SER A 89 -3.79 -10.32 -36.63
CA SER A 89 -4.16 -10.50 -38.05
C SER A 89 -3.71 -11.85 -38.62
N ALA A 90 -3.04 -12.69 -37.82
CA ALA A 90 -2.57 -13.99 -38.26
C ALA A 90 -3.63 -15.08 -38.03
N ASP A 91 -3.52 -16.16 -38.80
CA ASP A 91 -4.34 -17.35 -38.61
C ASP A 91 -4.04 -18.00 -37.25
N PRO A 92 -5.04 -18.58 -36.56
CA PRO A 92 -4.81 -19.37 -35.35
C PRO A 92 -3.85 -20.54 -35.60
N ILE A 93 -3.03 -20.88 -34.61
CA ILE A 93 -2.13 -22.05 -34.70
C ILE A 93 -2.95 -23.33 -34.88
N GLU A 94 -4.01 -23.47 -34.09
CA GLU A 94 -4.94 -24.59 -34.12
C GLU A 94 -6.36 -24.08 -33.79
N PRO A 95 -7.43 -24.51 -34.50
CA PRO A 95 -8.80 -24.03 -34.27
C PRO A 95 -9.33 -24.26 -32.85
N GLN A 96 -8.90 -25.35 -32.22
CA GLN A 96 -9.33 -25.79 -30.89
C GLN A 96 -8.61 -25.01 -29.79
N ARG A 97 -7.40 -24.49 -30.06
CA ARG A 97 -6.50 -23.98 -29.03
C ARG A 97 -6.90 -22.55 -28.66
N LYS A 98 -7.29 -22.36 -27.40
CA LYS A 98 -7.78 -21.09 -26.88
C LYS A 98 -6.69 -20.31 -26.15
N CYS A 99 -6.79 -19.00 -26.20
CA CYS A 99 -5.99 -18.04 -25.46
C CYS A 99 -6.22 -18.22 -23.97
N ALA A 100 -5.14 -18.34 -23.20
CA ALA A 100 -5.18 -18.52 -21.76
C ALA A 100 -5.80 -17.33 -20.98
N PHE A 101 -5.90 -16.15 -21.62
CA PHE A 101 -6.42 -14.94 -20.97
C PHE A 101 -7.85 -14.59 -21.34
N CYS A 102 -8.28 -14.88 -22.57
CA CYS A 102 -9.56 -14.38 -23.10
C CYS A 102 -10.33 -15.38 -23.95
N ASP A 103 -9.95 -16.66 -23.94
CA ASP A 103 -10.63 -17.77 -24.62
C ASP A 103 -10.80 -17.67 -26.15
N ARG A 104 -10.27 -16.62 -26.79
CA ARG A 104 -10.23 -16.51 -28.26
C ARG A 104 -9.26 -17.52 -28.85
N SER A 105 -9.36 -17.81 -30.14
CA SER A 105 -8.38 -18.69 -30.79
C SER A 105 -6.96 -18.13 -30.67
N ALA A 106 -6.00 -18.98 -30.29
CA ALA A 106 -4.62 -18.57 -30.08
C ALA A 106 -3.84 -18.52 -31.39
N GLN A 107 -3.14 -17.41 -31.63
CA GLN A 107 -2.21 -17.24 -32.77
C GLN A 107 -0.76 -17.48 -32.36
N PHE A 108 -0.47 -17.59 -31.07
CA PHE A 108 0.90 -17.63 -30.58
C PHE A 108 1.09 -18.52 -29.35
N LEU A 109 2.24 -19.19 -29.27
CA LEU A 109 2.71 -19.88 -28.06
C LEU A 109 3.79 -19.02 -27.40
N ALA A 110 3.38 -18.27 -26.37
CA ALA A 110 4.21 -17.32 -25.66
C ALA A 110 5.13 -17.99 -24.65
N ASP A 111 6.34 -17.47 -24.52
CA ASP A 111 7.29 -17.81 -23.45
C ASP A 111 7.69 -16.54 -22.69
N ARG A 112 8.67 -16.65 -21.78
CA ARG A 112 9.19 -15.52 -20.98
C ARG A 112 9.70 -14.31 -21.78
N GLN A 113 10.01 -14.47 -23.07
CA GLN A 113 10.43 -13.35 -23.92
C GLN A 113 9.25 -12.47 -24.32
N HIS A 114 8.02 -12.97 -24.14
CA HIS A 114 6.79 -12.38 -24.65
C HIS A 114 5.85 -11.99 -23.52
N VAL A 115 5.68 -12.86 -22.52
CA VAL A 115 4.82 -12.65 -21.37
C VAL A 115 5.62 -12.89 -20.09
N PRO A 116 5.54 -11.98 -19.10
CA PRO A 116 6.28 -12.13 -17.86
C PRO A 116 5.92 -13.37 -17.05
N LEU A 117 6.85 -13.83 -16.22
CA LEU A 117 6.71 -14.96 -15.28
C LEU A 117 6.46 -16.33 -15.94
N LEU A 118 6.51 -16.42 -17.27
CA LEU A 118 6.46 -17.70 -17.97
C LEU A 118 7.80 -18.44 -17.94
N THR A 119 7.76 -19.73 -18.26
CA THR A 119 8.94 -20.55 -18.50
C THR A 119 9.59 -20.23 -19.85
N GLY A 120 10.82 -20.69 -20.07
CA GLY A 120 11.48 -20.60 -21.37
C GLY A 120 10.87 -21.55 -22.42
N ALA A 121 11.10 -21.25 -23.70
CA ALA A 121 10.60 -22.02 -24.86
C ALA A 121 10.98 -23.52 -24.90
N THR A 122 11.94 -23.97 -24.09
CA THR A 122 12.47 -25.35 -24.12
C THR A 122 11.93 -26.26 -23.01
N VAL A 123 11.12 -25.74 -22.09
CA VAL A 123 10.65 -26.50 -20.92
C VAL A 123 9.36 -27.25 -21.26
N ILE A 124 9.49 -28.46 -21.82
CA ILE A 124 8.35 -29.32 -22.20
C ILE A 124 7.68 -29.96 -20.97
N VAL A 125 8.48 -30.41 -20.00
CA VAL A 125 8.03 -31.30 -18.90
C VAL A 125 6.96 -30.66 -18.02
N THR A 126 7.01 -29.34 -17.81
CA THR A 126 6.04 -28.60 -16.99
C THR A 126 4.97 -27.89 -17.83
N ALA A 127 4.95 -28.10 -19.14
CA ALA A 127 4.01 -27.42 -20.02
C ALA A 127 2.72 -28.25 -20.17
N PRO A 128 1.52 -27.64 -19.98
CA PRO A 128 0.25 -28.34 -20.15
C PRO A 128 0.14 -28.98 -21.53
N GLY A 129 -0.18 -30.28 -21.59
CA GLY A 129 -0.32 -31.01 -22.85
C GLY A 129 0.99 -31.28 -23.61
N GLY A 130 2.15 -31.10 -22.98
CA GLY A 130 3.46 -31.41 -23.59
C GLY A 130 3.88 -30.47 -24.72
N VAL A 131 3.20 -29.33 -24.89
CA VAL A 131 3.55 -28.30 -25.88
C VAL A 131 4.12 -27.09 -25.16
N THR A 132 5.31 -26.65 -25.55
CA THR A 132 5.96 -25.51 -24.90
C THR A 132 5.25 -24.20 -25.21
N GLY A 133 5.21 -23.34 -24.20
CA GLY A 133 4.63 -22.00 -24.29
C GLY A 133 3.14 -21.95 -23.96
N LEU A 134 2.71 -20.77 -23.52
CA LEU A 134 1.34 -20.45 -23.17
C LEU A 134 0.58 -20.05 -24.45
N PRO A 135 -0.59 -20.65 -24.77
CA PRO A 135 -1.39 -20.21 -25.90
C PRO A 135 -1.98 -18.82 -25.65
N VAL A 136 -1.69 -17.86 -26.52
CA VAL A 136 -2.13 -16.46 -26.40
C VAL A 136 -2.66 -15.97 -27.74
N CYS A 137 -3.75 -15.20 -27.72
CA CYS A 137 -4.24 -14.53 -28.93
C CYS A 137 -3.45 -13.25 -29.21
N GLY A 138 -3.42 -12.81 -30.47
CA GLY A 138 -2.62 -11.65 -30.86
C GLY A 138 -3.02 -10.33 -30.17
N TYR A 139 -4.29 -10.19 -29.77
CA TYR A 139 -4.76 -9.01 -29.02
C TYR A 139 -4.18 -8.95 -27.61
N CYS A 140 -4.25 -10.06 -26.85
CA CYS A 140 -3.66 -10.12 -25.51
C CYS A 140 -2.14 -10.04 -25.57
N LEU A 141 -1.51 -10.67 -26.57
CA LEU A 141 -0.07 -10.59 -26.75
C LEU A 141 0.39 -9.15 -27.00
N MET A 142 -0.31 -8.44 -27.88
CA MET A 142 -0.05 -7.02 -28.15
C MET A 142 -0.22 -6.19 -26.87
N ALA A 143 -1.35 -6.34 -26.16
CA ALA A 143 -1.60 -5.60 -24.91
C ALA A 143 -0.47 -5.78 -23.90
N VAL A 144 0.00 -7.02 -23.69
CA VAL A 144 1.16 -7.29 -22.82
C VAL A 144 2.39 -6.49 -23.26
N GLN A 145 2.62 -6.25 -24.55
CA GLN A 145 3.79 -5.43 -24.95
C GLN A 145 3.71 -3.97 -24.49
N PHE A 146 2.54 -3.45 -24.10
CA PHE A 146 2.38 -2.08 -23.60
C PHE A 146 2.56 -1.96 -22.08
N TYR A 147 2.38 -3.04 -21.32
CA TYR A 147 2.43 -2.99 -19.84
C TYR A 147 3.69 -2.36 -19.24
N PRO A 148 4.91 -2.49 -19.83
CA PRO A 148 6.10 -1.85 -19.25
C PRO A 148 5.99 -0.32 -19.12
N LEU A 149 5.16 0.34 -19.93
CA LEU A 149 4.95 1.79 -19.86
C LEU A 149 4.01 2.20 -18.71
N ALA A 150 3.39 1.25 -18.02
CA ALA A 150 2.59 1.44 -16.82
C ALA A 150 3.33 1.03 -15.54
N THR A 151 4.65 0.89 -15.61
CA THR A 151 5.45 0.36 -14.51
C THR A 151 6.58 1.32 -14.17
N ILE A 152 6.89 1.42 -12.88
CA ILE A 152 8.09 2.11 -12.40
C ILE A 152 9.12 1.08 -11.92
N LYS A 153 10.41 1.41 -12.02
CA LYS A 153 11.48 0.53 -11.57
C LYS A 153 11.76 0.76 -10.10
N VAL A 154 11.49 -0.24 -9.26
CA VAL A 154 11.76 -0.19 -7.82
C VAL A 154 12.66 -1.37 -7.45
N GLU A 155 13.81 -1.08 -6.84
CA GLU A 155 14.78 -2.10 -6.42
C GLU A 155 15.18 -3.06 -7.56
N GLY A 156 15.30 -2.52 -8.77
CA GLY A 156 15.67 -3.28 -9.96
C GLY A 156 14.54 -4.05 -10.64
N LYS A 157 13.33 -4.10 -10.05
CA LYS A 157 12.17 -4.82 -10.59
C LYS A 157 11.03 -3.84 -10.95
N PRO A 158 10.23 -4.09 -12.00
CA PRO A 158 9.04 -3.31 -12.26
C PRO A 158 7.98 -3.47 -11.17
N LEU A 159 7.37 -2.34 -10.80
CA LEU A 159 6.29 -2.19 -9.85
C LEU A 159 5.10 -1.53 -10.55
N PHE A 160 3.91 -2.12 -10.42
CA PHE A 160 2.70 -1.59 -11.06
C PHE A 160 1.42 -2.01 -10.30
N TRP A 161 0.32 -1.36 -10.66
CA TRP A 161 -1.00 -1.60 -10.08
C TRP A 161 -1.86 -2.52 -10.93
N TRP A 162 -2.75 -3.26 -10.28
CA TRP A 162 -3.90 -3.89 -10.92
C TRP A 162 -5.07 -3.98 -9.92
N THR A 163 -6.29 -3.90 -10.43
CA THR A 163 -7.54 -4.09 -9.69
C THR A 163 -8.57 -4.75 -10.61
N PRO A 164 -9.51 -5.55 -10.07
CA PRO A 164 -10.59 -6.13 -10.87
C PRO A 164 -11.54 -5.09 -11.48
N GLU A 165 -11.52 -3.83 -11.00
CA GLU A 165 -12.35 -2.74 -11.54
C GLU A 165 -11.59 -1.99 -12.66
N PRO A 166 -12.01 -2.09 -13.94
CA PRO A 166 -11.28 -1.52 -15.08
C PRO A 166 -11.08 -0.02 -14.97
N ASP A 167 -12.11 0.73 -14.57
CA ASP A 167 -12.04 2.18 -14.40
C ASP A 167 -10.97 2.59 -13.38
N PHE A 168 -10.82 1.80 -12.32
CA PHE A 168 -9.83 2.09 -11.29
C PHE A 168 -8.43 1.63 -11.72
N THR A 169 -8.31 0.52 -12.45
CA THR A 169 -7.05 0.12 -13.10
C THR A 169 -6.57 1.22 -14.05
N HIS A 170 -7.45 1.75 -14.89
CA HIS A 170 -7.13 2.86 -15.80
C HIS A 170 -6.57 4.06 -15.03
N ALA A 171 -7.27 4.54 -13.99
CA ALA A 171 -6.83 5.70 -13.21
C ALA A 171 -5.47 5.49 -12.50
N LEU A 172 -5.23 4.30 -11.95
CA LEU A 172 -3.95 3.94 -11.32
C LEU A 172 -2.81 3.85 -12.35
N VAL A 173 -3.10 3.28 -13.53
CA VAL A 173 -2.15 3.15 -14.63
C VAL A 173 -1.83 4.50 -15.24
N GLU A 174 -2.82 5.39 -15.41
CA GLU A 174 -2.64 6.75 -15.91
C GLU A 174 -1.65 7.54 -15.06
N ASN A 175 -1.78 7.48 -13.73
CA ASN A 175 -0.83 8.12 -12.83
C ASN A 175 0.61 7.58 -13.01
N LEU A 176 0.79 6.26 -13.12
CA LEU A 176 2.12 5.67 -13.35
C LEU A 176 2.65 5.99 -14.74
N TYR A 177 1.79 5.99 -15.75
CA TYR A 177 2.13 6.33 -17.12
C TYR A 177 2.67 7.76 -17.20
N GLU A 178 2.03 8.73 -16.55
CA GLU A 178 2.53 10.10 -16.44
C GLU A 178 3.93 10.17 -15.81
N GLU A 179 4.18 9.40 -14.74
CA GLU A 179 5.49 9.32 -14.10
C GLU A 179 6.55 8.75 -15.05
N VAL A 180 6.21 7.69 -15.80
CA VAL A 180 7.09 7.12 -16.82
C VAL A 180 7.36 8.12 -17.93
N GLN A 181 6.35 8.84 -18.43
CA GLN A 181 6.54 9.87 -19.45
C GLN A 181 7.44 11.00 -18.96
N LYS A 182 7.28 11.45 -17.71
CA LYS A 182 8.18 12.45 -17.10
C LYS A 182 9.62 11.95 -17.02
N ASN A 183 9.82 10.69 -16.64
CA ASN A 183 11.16 10.07 -16.60
C ASN A 183 11.78 9.94 -18.01
N LEU A 184 10.98 9.62 -19.02
CA LEU A 184 11.43 9.52 -20.42
C LEU A 184 11.67 10.88 -21.09
N ALA A 185 10.99 11.94 -20.63
CA ALA A 185 11.26 13.31 -21.08
C ALA A 185 12.60 13.83 -20.53
N GLY A 186 13.04 13.32 -19.38
CA GLY A 186 14.39 13.57 -18.87
C GLY A 186 15.44 12.92 -19.77
N SER A 187 16.46 13.66 -20.18
CA SER A 187 17.61 13.17 -20.96
C SER A 187 18.53 12.27 -20.11
N VAL A 188 18.00 11.20 -19.52
CA VAL A 188 18.75 10.28 -18.66
C VAL A 188 19.18 9.06 -19.49
N GLU A 189 20.47 8.73 -19.48
CA GLU A 189 21.00 7.55 -20.18
C GLU A 189 20.45 6.22 -19.66
N LYS A 190 19.83 6.21 -18.47
CA LYS A 190 19.33 5.01 -17.79
C LYS A 190 18.03 5.29 -17.06
N PHE A 191 17.08 4.38 -17.18
CA PHE A 191 15.85 4.38 -16.38
C PHE A 191 16.18 4.28 -14.89
N GLU A 192 15.80 5.31 -14.11
CA GLU A 192 16.09 5.40 -12.67
C GLU A 192 15.42 4.25 -11.90
N SER A 193 16.14 3.67 -10.94
CA SER A 193 15.59 2.66 -10.03
C SER A 193 15.33 3.30 -8.67
N LEU A 194 14.06 3.35 -8.28
CA LEU A 194 13.61 3.84 -6.99
C LEU A 194 13.74 2.76 -5.90
N ARG A 195 13.34 3.12 -4.68
CA ARG A 195 13.26 2.24 -3.50
C ARG A 195 11.89 2.38 -2.83
N TRP A 196 11.60 1.47 -1.89
CA TRP A 196 10.42 1.53 -1.00
C TRP A 196 9.10 1.25 -1.73
N PRO A 197 8.85 -0.02 -2.15
CA PRO A 197 7.72 -0.35 -3.01
C PRO A 197 6.36 0.05 -2.42
N CYS A 198 6.12 -0.18 -1.13
CA CYS A 198 4.83 0.17 -0.51
C CYS A 198 4.64 1.68 -0.47
N THR A 199 5.69 2.45 -0.19
CA THR A 199 5.67 3.91 -0.22
C THR A 199 5.30 4.42 -1.61
N ARG A 200 5.85 3.82 -2.67
CA ARG A 200 5.53 4.22 -4.06
C ARG A 200 4.08 3.91 -4.41
N LEU A 201 3.63 2.70 -4.09
CA LEU A 201 2.25 2.29 -4.29
C LEU A 201 1.31 3.25 -3.55
N LEU A 202 1.39 3.31 -2.22
CA LEU A 202 0.42 4.04 -1.40
C LEU A 202 0.36 5.54 -1.73
N ARG A 203 1.48 6.18 -2.09
CA ARG A 203 1.47 7.57 -2.60
C ARG A 203 0.74 7.70 -3.93
N SER A 204 1.01 6.78 -4.86
CA SER A 204 0.34 6.75 -6.17
C SER A 204 -1.17 6.58 -5.99
N ALA A 205 -1.60 5.69 -5.09
CA ALA A 205 -3.02 5.52 -4.74
C ALA A 205 -3.62 6.78 -4.10
N GLU A 206 -2.94 7.42 -3.13
CA GLU A 206 -3.44 8.66 -2.51
C GLU A 206 -3.67 9.78 -3.52
N LYS A 207 -2.74 9.95 -4.46
CA LYS A 207 -2.81 10.93 -5.56
C LYS A 207 -3.98 10.62 -6.50
N VAL A 208 -4.13 9.36 -6.91
CA VAL A 208 -5.26 8.95 -7.76
C VAL A 208 -6.60 9.21 -7.06
N LEU A 209 -6.70 8.94 -5.76
CA LEU A 209 -7.89 9.25 -4.97
C LEU A 209 -8.19 10.75 -4.82
N GLU A 210 -7.34 11.66 -5.29
CA GLU A 210 -7.66 13.10 -5.34
C GLU A 210 -8.54 13.46 -6.53
N THR A 211 -8.34 12.77 -7.65
CA THR A 211 -9.04 13.03 -8.92
C THR A 211 -10.08 11.97 -9.26
N TYR A 212 -10.00 10.78 -8.65
CA TYR A 212 -10.93 9.69 -8.91
C TYR A 212 -12.36 10.04 -8.49
N PRO A 213 -13.37 9.89 -9.38
CA PRO A 213 -14.76 10.22 -9.08
C PRO A 213 -15.29 9.44 -7.87
N LYS A 214 -15.98 10.13 -6.95
CA LYS A 214 -16.48 9.53 -5.70
C LYS A 214 -17.64 8.56 -5.93
N GLU A 215 -18.35 8.71 -7.05
CA GLU A 215 -19.47 7.88 -7.46
C GLU A 215 -19.02 6.53 -8.02
N LYS A 216 -17.76 6.44 -8.47
CA LYS A 216 -17.20 5.19 -8.99
C LYS A 216 -16.77 4.26 -7.85
N PRO A 217 -16.98 2.94 -7.98
CA PRO A 217 -16.66 2.00 -6.93
C PRO A 217 -15.14 1.91 -6.71
N LEU A 218 -14.73 1.89 -5.44
CA LEU A 218 -13.40 1.44 -5.06
C LEU A 218 -13.37 -0.08 -4.97
N ALA A 219 -12.24 -0.66 -5.34
CA ALA A 219 -11.98 -2.09 -5.26
C ALA A 219 -10.64 -2.36 -4.58
N ASP A 220 -10.43 -3.61 -4.16
CA ASP A 220 -9.13 -4.05 -3.65
C ASP A 220 -8.08 -3.91 -4.75
N CYS A 221 -6.92 -3.38 -4.41
CA CYS A 221 -5.82 -3.22 -5.35
C CYS A 221 -4.72 -4.23 -5.06
N ILE A 222 -3.99 -4.61 -6.09
CA ILE A 222 -2.79 -5.43 -5.97
C ILE A 222 -1.64 -4.67 -6.60
N GLY A 223 -0.65 -4.34 -5.79
CA GLY A 223 0.65 -3.90 -6.27
C GLY A 223 1.50 -5.11 -6.65
N TYR A 224 1.92 -5.21 -7.89
CA TYR A 224 2.79 -6.28 -8.39
C TYR A 224 4.22 -5.79 -8.52
N HIS A 225 5.16 -6.49 -7.89
CA HIS A 225 6.60 -6.20 -7.97
C HIS A 225 7.32 -7.43 -8.53
N VAL A 226 7.54 -7.43 -9.85
CA VAL A 226 7.83 -8.65 -10.62
C VAL A 226 9.17 -8.55 -11.34
N THR A 227 9.87 -9.65 -11.54
CA THR A 227 11.07 -9.69 -12.40
C THR A 227 11.19 -11.03 -13.12
N ASN A 228 11.71 -11.00 -14.34
CA ASN A 228 12.15 -12.20 -15.08
C ASN A 228 13.67 -12.28 -15.25
N TYR A 229 14.39 -11.38 -14.57
CA TYR A 229 15.82 -11.16 -14.76
C TYR A 229 16.64 -11.81 -13.65
N GLY A 230 17.84 -12.30 -13.97
CA GLY A 230 18.76 -12.91 -13.00
C GLY A 230 18.50 -14.39 -12.73
N SER A 231 18.36 -14.77 -11.46
CA SER A 231 18.26 -16.16 -10.97
C SER A 231 16.97 -16.89 -11.34
N GLY A 232 15.99 -16.20 -11.94
CA GLY A 232 14.70 -16.77 -12.31
C GLY A 232 13.58 -15.74 -12.22
N PRO A 233 12.35 -16.13 -12.59
CA PRO A 233 11.17 -15.33 -12.31
C PRO A 233 10.96 -15.21 -10.80
N ASP A 234 10.64 -14.01 -10.34
CA ASP A 234 10.36 -13.70 -8.93
C ASP A 234 9.28 -12.62 -8.86
N TYR A 235 8.41 -12.68 -7.85
CA TYR A 235 7.35 -11.71 -7.66
C TYR A 235 6.93 -11.53 -6.21
N ASP A 236 6.58 -10.29 -5.88
CA ASP A 236 5.87 -9.90 -4.66
C ASP A 236 4.50 -9.32 -5.02
N GLN A 237 3.51 -9.57 -4.16
CA GLN A 237 2.18 -8.97 -4.23
C GLN A 237 1.90 -8.18 -2.96
N TYR A 238 1.42 -6.96 -3.14
CA TYR A 238 1.00 -6.05 -2.07
C TYR A 238 -0.51 -5.85 -2.20
N TYR A 239 -1.28 -6.60 -1.42
CA TYR A 239 -2.73 -6.49 -1.39
C TYR A 239 -3.10 -5.21 -0.64
N ILE A 240 -3.66 -4.22 -1.31
CA ILE A 240 -4.12 -2.99 -0.67
C ILE A 240 -5.65 -3.05 -0.58
N PRO A 241 -6.20 -3.21 0.63
CA PRO A 241 -7.63 -3.39 0.83
C PRO A 241 -8.39 -2.10 0.55
N LYS A 242 -9.59 -2.21 -0.04
CA LYS A 242 -10.50 -1.09 -0.29
C LYS A 242 -10.83 -0.33 0.99
N GLU A 243 -10.75 -0.98 2.15
CA GLU A 243 -10.94 -0.40 3.48
C GLU A 243 -9.95 0.73 3.76
N LEU A 244 -8.68 0.59 3.35
CA LEU A 244 -7.68 1.66 3.49
C LEU A 244 -8.00 2.84 2.57
N LEU A 245 -8.38 2.56 1.32
CA LEU A 245 -8.73 3.59 0.35
C LEU A 245 -9.97 4.39 0.79
N THR A 246 -10.97 3.68 1.33
CA THR A 246 -12.18 4.26 1.90
C THR A 246 -11.84 5.11 3.13
N PHE A 247 -10.96 4.63 4.02
CA PHE A 247 -10.48 5.41 5.15
C PHE A 247 -9.84 6.73 4.71
N TRP A 248 -8.99 6.71 3.68
CA TRP A 248 -8.39 7.95 3.16
C TRP A 248 -9.41 8.92 2.57
N GLN A 249 -10.42 8.42 1.84
CA GLN A 249 -11.53 9.26 1.38
C GLN A 249 -12.31 9.88 2.56
N GLU A 250 -12.60 9.11 3.61
CA GLU A 250 -13.26 9.59 4.82
C GLU A 250 -12.44 10.67 5.53
N VAL A 251 -11.11 10.51 5.62
CA VAL A 251 -10.22 11.52 6.19
C VAL A 251 -10.22 12.79 5.36
N LYS A 252 -10.17 12.71 4.02
CA LYS A 252 -10.16 13.91 3.14
C LYS A 252 -11.36 14.82 3.35
N ILE A 253 -12.54 14.25 3.65
CA ILE A 253 -13.78 15.01 3.91
C ILE A 253 -14.04 15.25 5.41
N ALA A 254 -13.21 14.73 6.30
CA ALA A 254 -13.33 14.96 7.73
C ALA A 254 -13.02 16.42 8.10
N SER A 255 -13.26 16.74 9.38
CA SER A 255 -12.93 18.06 9.92
C SER A 255 -11.43 18.38 9.77
N GLN A 256 -11.12 19.67 9.64
CA GLN A 256 -9.75 20.18 9.53
C GLN A 256 -8.77 19.52 10.52
N PRO A 257 -9.10 19.35 11.81
CA PRO A 257 -8.15 18.77 12.76
C PRO A 257 -7.86 17.29 12.55
N VAL A 258 -8.82 16.50 12.03
CA VAL A 258 -8.61 15.08 11.71
C VAL A 258 -7.69 14.94 10.49
N ARG A 259 -7.84 15.83 9.51
CA ARG A 259 -6.95 15.90 8.34
C ARG A 259 -5.53 16.24 8.73
N GLU A 260 -5.36 17.23 9.59
CA GLU A 260 -4.06 17.64 10.13
C GLU A 260 -3.40 16.50 10.93
N ALA A 261 -4.18 15.76 11.73
CA ALA A 261 -3.68 14.59 12.45
C ALA A 261 -3.16 13.50 11.49
N HIS A 262 -3.90 13.19 10.43
CA HIS A 262 -3.44 12.20 9.43
C HIS A 262 -2.18 12.70 8.72
N GLN A 263 -2.16 13.96 8.31
CA GLN A 263 -1.01 14.57 7.64
C GLN A 263 0.22 14.58 8.55
N TRP A 264 0.04 14.78 9.85
CA TRP A 264 1.09 14.69 10.84
C TRP A 264 1.66 13.26 10.95
N VAL A 265 0.80 12.22 11.02
CA VAL A 265 1.25 10.81 11.01
C VAL A 265 2.06 10.51 9.76
N VAL A 266 1.57 10.91 8.59
CA VAL A 266 2.28 10.72 7.32
C VAL A 266 3.62 11.47 7.30
N ASN A 267 3.64 12.75 7.71
CA ASN A 267 4.82 13.61 7.62
C ASN A 267 5.93 13.21 8.62
N THR A 268 5.58 12.74 9.81
CA THR A 268 6.54 12.28 10.81
C THR A 268 7.10 10.88 10.51
N SER A 269 6.44 10.14 9.61
CA SER A 269 6.83 8.78 9.22
C SER A 269 7.87 8.70 8.12
N TRP A 270 8.23 9.82 7.48
CA TRP A 270 9.27 9.85 6.46
C TRP A 270 10.65 9.58 7.03
N ASP A 271 11.42 8.74 6.33
CA ASP A 271 12.83 8.53 6.65
C ASP A 271 13.62 9.78 6.29
N SER A 272 14.12 10.48 7.31
CA SER A 272 14.93 11.70 7.17
C SER A 272 16.34 11.46 6.62
N GLY A 273 16.56 10.36 5.88
CA GLY A 273 17.80 10.12 5.15
C GLY A 273 19.06 10.28 6.01
N LYS A 274 19.09 9.73 7.24
CA LYS A 274 20.31 9.79 8.06
C LYS A 274 21.43 9.07 7.33
N LYS A 275 22.35 9.82 6.71
CA LYS A 275 23.65 9.29 6.26
C LYS A 275 24.28 8.60 7.47
N LYS A 276 24.64 7.32 7.35
CA LYS A 276 25.50 6.64 8.33
C LYS A 276 26.72 7.52 8.55
N ARG A 277 26.82 8.18 9.71
CA ARG A 277 28.02 8.91 10.11
C ARG A 277 29.16 7.90 10.19
N ALA A 278 30.08 7.94 9.22
CA ALA A 278 31.44 7.47 9.44
C ALA A 278 31.98 8.26 10.64
N GLY A 279 32.60 7.55 11.58
CA GLY A 279 32.79 7.98 12.96
C GLY A 279 33.27 9.42 13.16
N ASN A 280 32.50 10.19 13.92
CA ASN A 280 32.97 10.89 15.12
C ASN A 280 31.79 11.51 15.85
N LYS A 281 31.72 11.27 17.17
CA LYS A 281 30.84 11.98 18.11
C LYS A 281 31.33 13.43 18.19
N ARG A 282 30.53 14.37 17.69
CA ARG A 282 30.12 15.62 18.37
C ARG A 282 29.31 16.49 17.40
N GLU A 283 28.31 17.16 17.96
CA GLU A 283 27.42 18.16 17.37
C GLU A 283 26.61 17.71 16.14
N ALA A 284 25.37 17.29 16.41
CA ALA A 284 24.32 17.26 15.41
C ALA A 284 23.56 18.58 15.49
N GLU A 285 24.09 19.63 14.85
CA GLU A 285 23.24 20.76 14.49
C GLU A 285 22.21 20.26 13.46
N SER A 286 20.93 20.44 13.80
CA SER A 286 19.78 20.07 12.99
C SER A 286 19.71 20.96 11.76
N ILE A 287 20.44 20.59 10.71
CA ILE A 287 20.10 21.08 9.36
C ILE A 287 18.79 20.35 9.00
N SER A 288 17.68 21.09 9.04
CA SER A 288 16.40 20.70 8.46
C SER A 288 16.55 20.60 6.95
N GLN A 289 17.18 19.52 6.48
CA GLN A 289 17.18 19.21 5.06
C GLN A 289 15.75 18.86 4.67
N GLU A 290 15.18 19.61 3.72
CA GLU A 290 13.91 19.24 3.10
C GLU A 290 14.02 17.80 2.61
N ILE A 291 13.17 16.92 3.16
CA ILE A 291 13.18 15.51 2.81
C ILE A 291 12.68 15.40 1.36
N ASP A 292 13.56 14.94 0.47
CA ASP A 292 13.16 14.53 -0.88
C ASP A 292 12.28 13.27 -0.75
N LYS A 293 10.96 13.50 -0.67
CA LYS A 293 9.92 12.47 -0.56
C LYS A 293 9.96 11.53 -1.76
N ASP A 294 10.47 11.97 -2.90
CA ASP A 294 10.55 11.16 -4.11
C ASP A 294 11.72 10.19 -4.09
N LYS A 295 12.65 10.30 -3.14
CA LYS A 295 13.72 9.30 -2.92
C LYS A 295 13.67 8.61 -1.55
N SER A 296 12.88 9.14 -0.63
CA SER A 296 12.76 8.62 0.74
C SER A 296 11.66 7.58 0.90
N GLY A 297 11.77 6.76 1.94
CA GLY A 297 10.74 5.81 2.35
C GLY A 297 9.82 6.43 3.40
N ASN A 298 8.57 5.97 3.45
CA ASN A 298 7.64 6.32 4.51
C ASN A 298 7.35 5.08 5.36
N ARG A 299 7.78 5.10 6.63
CA ARG A 299 7.69 3.95 7.54
C ARG A 299 6.25 3.52 7.82
N TYR A 300 5.30 4.46 7.80
CA TYR A 300 3.88 4.16 7.96
C TYR A 300 3.35 3.41 6.73
N TYR A 301 3.69 3.86 5.52
CA TYR A 301 3.30 3.17 4.29
C TYR A 301 3.95 1.79 4.14
N GLU A 302 5.23 1.65 4.49
CA GLU A 302 5.88 0.33 4.50
C GLU A 302 5.26 -0.61 5.54
N ALA A 303 4.88 -0.10 6.72
CA ALA A 303 4.21 -0.90 7.74
C ALA A 303 2.81 -1.36 7.29
N LEU A 304 2.04 -0.48 6.63
CA LEU A 304 0.75 -0.84 6.04
C LEU A 304 0.91 -1.92 4.96
N GLY A 305 1.78 -1.69 3.97
CA GLY A 305 2.00 -2.65 2.90
C GLY A 305 2.48 -4.01 3.42
N GLN A 306 3.35 -4.03 4.43
CA GLN A 306 3.80 -5.27 5.07
C GLN A 306 2.72 -5.95 5.92
N ALA A 307 1.81 -5.17 6.52
CA ALA A 307 0.68 -5.73 7.23
C ALA A 307 -0.23 -6.51 6.27
N PHE A 308 -0.52 -5.92 5.11
CA PHE A 308 -1.49 -6.45 4.16
C PHE A 308 -0.97 -7.61 3.29
N LYS A 309 0.33 -7.92 3.34
CA LYS A 309 0.84 -9.20 2.80
C LYS A 309 0.22 -10.43 3.50
N SER A 310 -0.36 -10.24 4.68
CA SER A 310 -0.99 -11.31 5.46
C SER A 310 -2.51 -11.31 5.25
N PRO A 311 -3.16 -12.47 5.05
CA PRO A 311 -4.62 -12.55 5.00
C PRO A 311 -5.26 -12.09 6.31
N ASP A 312 -4.58 -12.33 7.45
CA ASP A 312 -5.04 -11.88 8.78
C ASP A 312 -4.43 -10.53 9.21
N TRP A 313 -4.29 -9.61 8.26
CA TRP A 313 -3.73 -8.28 8.48
C TRP A 313 -4.35 -7.49 9.65
N HIS A 314 -5.62 -7.73 9.97
CA HIS A 314 -6.30 -7.14 11.12
C HIS A 314 -5.55 -7.35 12.45
N TYR A 315 -4.80 -8.45 12.63
CA TYR A 315 -3.98 -8.66 13.83
C TYR A 315 -2.73 -7.76 13.88
N LYS A 316 -2.29 -7.23 12.74
CA LYS A 316 -1.15 -6.31 12.63
C LYS A 316 -1.56 -4.83 12.71
N ILE A 317 -2.84 -4.51 12.48
CA ILE A 317 -3.37 -3.14 12.60
C ILE A 317 -3.14 -2.53 13.99
N PRO A 318 -3.33 -3.26 15.11
CA PRO A 318 -2.97 -2.76 16.43
C PRO A 318 -1.53 -2.22 16.51
N ASP A 319 -0.55 -2.92 15.90
CA ASP A 319 0.88 -2.50 15.94
C ASP A 319 1.08 -1.18 15.19
N ILE A 320 0.32 -0.98 14.11
CA ILE A 320 0.34 0.27 13.34
C ILE A 320 -0.20 1.42 14.19
N VAL A 321 -1.31 1.21 14.91
CA VAL A 321 -1.86 2.23 15.81
C VAL A 321 -0.83 2.63 16.86
N SER A 322 -0.25 1.66 17.56
CA SER A 322 0.68 1.98 18.66
C SER A 322 2.03 2.52 18.20
N ARG A 323 2.44 2.24 16.96
CA ARG A 323 3.70 2.75 16.41
C ARG A 323 3.59 4.13 15.77
N PHE A 324 2.47 4.44 15.12
CA PHE A 324 2.34 5.64 14.29
C PHE A 324 1.31 6.64 14.80
N PHE A 325 0.28 6.15 15.50
CA PHE A 325 -0.76 7.01 16.04
C PHE A 325 -0.51 7.28 17.52
N PHE A 326 -0.05 6.31 18.30
CA PHE A 326 0.32 6.58 19.69
C PHE A 326 1.72 7.21 19.76
N GLN A 327 1.77 8.53 19.97
CA GLN A 327 3.02 9.20 20.34
C GLN A 327 3.22 9.11 21.84
N ARG A 328 4.36 8.56 22.25
CA ARG A 328 4.70 8.48 23.68
C ARG A 328 4.95 9.87 24.22
N ASP A 329 5.81 10.64 23.55
CA ASP A 329 6.12 12.01 23.91
C ASP A 329 4.85 12.91 24.00
N PRO A 330 4.45 13.34 25.21
CA PRO A 330 3.25 14.13 25.43
C PRO A 330 3.30 15.55 24.81
N GLN A 331 4.49 16.12 24.61
CA GLN A 331 4.67 17.43 23.96
C GLN A 331 4.46 17.37 22.45
N HIS A 332 4.79 16.23 21.85
CA HIS A 332 4.71 16.02 20.40
C HIS A 332 3.41 15.34 19.96
N PHE A 333 2.46 15.16 20.87
CA PHE A 333 1.17 14.57 20.57
C PHE A 333 0.29 15.52 19.72
N HIS A 334 -0.20 15.05 18.57
CA HIS A 334 -1.09 15.83 17.71
C HIS A 334 -2.56 15.75 18.19
N ARG A 335 -3.26 16.89 18.24
CA ARG A 335 -4.67 16.94 18.63
C ARG A 335 -5.58 16.15 17.65
N ASN A 336 -6.62 15.48 18.13
CA ASN A 336 -7.62 14.71 17.34
C ASN A 336 -7.11 13.39 16.71
N ASN A 337 -6.00 12.88 17.22
CA ASN A 337 -5.47 11.60 16.87
C ASN A 337 -6.38 10.44 17.32
N TYR A 338 -7.17 10.60 18.39
CA TYR A 338 -8.16 9.60 18.81
C TYR A 338 -9.27 9.42 17.77
N GLU A 339 -9.83 10.52 17.27
CA GLU A 339 -10.87 10.48 16.24
C GLU A 339 -10.33 9.89 14.93
N LEU A 340 -9.07 10.19 14.59
CA LEU A 340 -8.39 9.56 13.47
C LEU A 340 -8.21 8.04 13.71
N CYS A 341 -7.71 7.62 14.88
CA CYS A 341 -7.56 6.22 15.26
C CYS A 341 -8.89 5.46 15.19
N LYS A 342 -9.96 6.07 15.70
CA LYS A 342 -11.31 5.50 15.70
C LYS A 342 -11.77 5.21 14.27
N ARG A 343 -11.58 6.15 13.34
CA ARG A 343 -11.88 5.97 11.91
C ARG A 343 -11.03 4.87 11.29
N PHE A 344 -9.73 4.88 11.57
CA PHE A 344 -8.78 3.89 11.06
C PHE A 344 -9.14 2.47 11.54
N LEU A 345 -9.34 2.28 12.84
CA LEU A 345 -9.69 0.98 13.41
C LEU A 345 -11.06 0.46 12.95
N ARG A 346 -12.04 1.35 12.82
CA ARG A 346 -13.37 0.98 12.31
C ARG A 346 -13.31 0.51 10.86
N LYS A 347 -12.56 1.22 10.01
CA LYS A 347 -12.53 0.95 8.57
C LYS A 347 -11.53 -0.13 8.22
N VAL A 348 -10.29 0.03 8.69
CA VAL A 348 -9.12 -0.77 8.33
C VAL A 348 -8.90 -1.90 9.33
N GLY A 349 -9.13 -1.66 10.62
CA GLY A 349 -9.00 -2.67 11.68
C GLY A 349 -10.19 -3.59 11.87
N GLY A 350 -11.32 -3.32 11.20
CA GLY A 350 -12.56 -4.08 11.37
C GLY A 350 -13.18 -4.00 12.78
N MET A 351 -12.77 -3.02 13.59
CA MET A 351 -13.25 -2.88 14.97
C MET A 351 -14.67 -2.34 14.99
N ASP A 352 -15.53 -2.93 15.82
CA ASP A 352 -16.91 -2.54 15.94
C ASP A 352 -17.06 -1.17 16.64
N GLN A 353 -18.11 -0.44 16.24
CA GLN A 353 -18.39 0.88 16.78
C GLN A 353 -18.70 0.84 18.29
N LYS A 354 -19.38 -0.23 18.76
CA LYS A 354 -19.79 -0.38 20.16
C LYS A 354 -18.58 -0.46 21.10
N ARG A 355 -17.54 -1.21 20.70
CA ARG A 355 -16.26 -1.31 21.41
C ARG A 355 -15.51 0.01 21.42
N LEU A 356 -15.41 0.69 20.28
CA LEU A 356 -14.75 2.00 20.21
C LEU A 356 -15.43 3.05 21.10
N ASP A 357 -16.77 3.04 21.14
CA ASP A 357 -17.54 3.91 22.03
C ASP A 357 -17.35 3.52 23.50
N ALA A 358 -17.29 2.23 23.81
CA ALA A 358 -17.01 1.75 25.16
C ALA A 358 -15.64 2.18 25.68
N ILE A 359 -14.60 2.05 24.84
CA ILE A 359 -13.23 2.53 25.15
C ILE A 359 -13.25 4.03 25.43
N GLN A 360 -13.92 4.80 24.57
CA GLN A 360 -14.01 6.26 24.69
C GLN A 360 -14.68 6.68 26.01
N GLU A 361 -15.83 6.10 26.32
CA GLU A 361 -16.60 6.44 27.52
C GLU A 361 -15.84 6.09 28.81
N VAL A 362 -15.16 4.94 28.85
CA VAL A 362 -14.35 4.55 30.01
C VAL A 362 -13.17 5.51 30.18
N ALA A 363 -12.47 5.87 29.10
CA ALA A 363 -11.40 6.86 29.14
C ALA A 363 -11.90 8.24 29.60
N ASP A 364 -13.04 8.69 29.06
CA ASP A 364 -13.67 9.99 29.39
C ASP A 364 -14.14 10.03 30.86
N CYS A 365 -14.62 8.91 31.40
CA CYS A 365 -15.01 8.80 32.80
C CYS A 365 -13.78 8.91 33.73
N ILE A 366 -12.71 8.17 33.44
CA ILE A 366 -11.46 8.21 34.21
C ILE A 366 -10.85 9.61 34.19
N ILE A 367 -10.76 10.22 33.02
CA ILE A 367 -10.11 11.53 32.90
C ILE A 367 -10.92 12.63 33.59
N THR A 368 -12.24 12.64 33.40
CA THR A 368 -13.12 13.67 33.97
C THR A 368 -13.12 13.60 35.50
N HIS A 369 -13.30 12.41 36.07
CA HIS A 369 -13.56 12.28 37.51
C HIS A 369 -12.30 12.03 38.35
N LEU A 370 -11.30 11.32 37.83
CA LEU A 370 -10.09 11.00 38.60
C LEU A 370 -8.94 11.96 38.29
N VAL A 371 -8.61 12.14 37.00
CA VAL A 371 -7.41 12.91 36.63
C VAL A 371 -7.65 14.41 36.71
N LEU A 372 -8.67 14.94 36.04
CA LEU A 372 -8.94 16.38 35.97
C LEU A 372 -9.78 16.87 37.15
N GLY A 373 -10.78 16.09 37.56
CA GLY A 373 -11.68 16.39 38.68
C GLY A 373 -11.00 16.39 40.05
N ASN A 374 -10.13 15.40 40.31
CA ASN A 374 -9.41 15.28 41.58
C ASN A 374 -7.92 15.64 41.50
N ASN A 375 -7.44 16.08 40.33
CA ASN A 375 -6.03 16.40 40.08
C ASN A 375 -5.06 15.22 40.32
N GLU A 376 -5.54 13.97 40.19
CA GLU A 376 -4.75 12.76 40.48
C GLU A 376 -4.05 12.24 39.20
N MET A 377 -2.95 12.87 38.81
CA MET A 377 -2.18 12.49 37.61
C MET A 377 -1.62 11.05 37.66
N ASN A 378 -1.54 10.45 38.84
CA ASN A 378 -1.07 9.09 39.04
C ASN A 378 -1.89 8.04 38.27
N TRP A 379 -3.18 8.25 38.01
CA TRP A 379 -3.97 7.31 37.20
C TRP A 379 -3.49 7.25 35.75
N LEU A 380 -3.21 8.41 35.15
CA LEU A 380 -2.64 8.49 33.81
C LEU A 380 -1.17 8.02 33.80
N LYS A 381 -0.34 8.44 34.75
CA LYS A 381 1.06 7.97 34.89
C LYS A 381 1.18 6.45 34.98
N ASN A 382 0.32 5.81 35.79
CA ASN A 382 0.31 4.37 35.95
C ASN A 382 -0.02 3.63 34.66
N LEU A 383 -0.90 4.19 33.83
CA LEU A 383 -1.27 3.59 32.54
C LEU A 383 -0.18 3.82 31.49
N TYR A 384 0.39 5.03 31.48
CA TYR A 384 1.38 5.48 30.50
C TYR A 384 2.76 4.83 30.70
N ARG A 385 3.32 4.87 31.93
CA ARG A 385 4.71 4.43 32.18
C ARG A 385 4.86 2.95 32.46
N LYS A 386 3.95 2.36 33.26
CA LYS A 386 4.10 0.95 33.68
C LYS A 386 3.91 -0.03 32.53
N ASN A 387 3.41 0.44 31.38
CA ASN A 387 3.13 -0.38 30.20
C ASN A 387 2.49 -1.72 30.61
N PRO A 388 1.40 -1.68 31.41
CA PRO A 388 0.97 -2.82 32.19
C PRO A 388 0.62 -4.00 31.27
N GLY A 389 1.09 -5.19 31.64
CA GLY A 389 0.66 -6.42 30.98
C GLY A 389 -0.84 -6.66 31.20
N ASN A 390 -1.45 -7.59 30.45
CA ASN A 390 -2.90 -7.84 30.50
C ASN A 390 -3.47 -7.97 31.93
N LYS A 391 -2.81 -8.74 32.80
CA LYS A 391 -3.23 -8.92 34.20
C LYS A 391 -3.17 -7.63 35.01
N GLU A 392 -2.15 -6.82 34.79
CA GLU A 392 -1.95 -5.55 35.50
C GLU A 392 -2.93 -4.49 35.01
N PHE A 393 -3.25 -4.49 33.72
CA PHE A 393 -4.27 -3.62 33.15
C PHE A 393 -5.66 -3.94 33.71
N VAL A 394 -6.03 -5.22 33.81
CA VAL A 394 -7.30 -5.61 34.47
C VAL A 394 -7.32 -5.18 35.94
N ARG A 395 -6.21 -5.38 36.69
CA ARG A 395 -6.10 -4.88 38.08
C ARG A 395 -6.22 -3.37 38.18
N TYR A 396 -5.68 -2.63 37.21
CA TYR A 396 -5.82 -1.19 37.10
C TYR A 396 -7.30 -0.81 36.94
N LEU A 397 -8.03 -1.45 36.02
CA LEU A 397 -9.46 -1.21 35.81
C LEU A 397 -10.29 -1.51 37.07
N VAL A 398 -9.97 -2.57 37.81
CA VAL A 398 -10.64 -2.87 39.10
C VAL A 398 -10.41 -1.75 40.13
N LYS A 399 -9.18 -1.23 40.24
CA LYS A 399 -8.87 -0.12 41.15
C LYS A 399 -9.59 1.17 40.74
N VAL A 400 -9.60 1.47 39.45
CA VAL A 400 -10.34 2.60 38.87
C VAL A 400 -11.82 2.48 39.19
N GLN A 401 -12.43 1.31 38.94
CA GLN A 401 -13.85 1.08 39.17
C GLN A 401 -14.22 1.26 40.65
N LYS A 402 -13.40 0.75 41.57
CA LYS A 402 -13.59 0.97 43.00
C LYS A 402 -13.61 2.46 43.33
N LYS A 403 -12.62 3.22 42.83
CA LYS A 403 -12.51 4.65 43.11
C LYS A 403 -13.65 5.46 42.50
N LEU A 404 -14.04 5.15 41.27
CA LEU A 404 -15.18 5.79 40.62
C LEU A 404 -16.50 5.47 41.32
N SER A 405 -16.66 4.25 41.86
CA SER A 405 -17.82 3.89 42.66
C SER A 405 -17.91 4.68 43.96
N GLU A 406 -16.78 4.95 44.63
CA GLU A 406 -16.74 5.82 45.81
C GLU A 406 -17.19 7.26 45.48
N LEU A 407 -16.97 7.71 44.23
CA LEU A 407 -17.35 9.03 43.74
C LEU A 407 -18.74 9.06 43.07
N GLY A 408 -19.46 7.94 43.01
CA GLY A 408 -20.79 7.87 42.37
C GLY A 408 -20.78 7.87 40.83
N HIS A 409 -19.63 7.57 40.21
CA HIS A 409 -19.43 7.61 38.76
C HIS A 409 -18.98 6.25 38.17
N ALA A 410 -19.37 5.14 38.80
CA ALA A 410 -19.03 3.80 38.32
C ALA A 410 -19.62 3.51 36.93
N PHE A 411 -18.81 2.94 36.03
CA PHE A 411 -19.30 2.42 34.75
C PHE A 411 -19.84 0.98 34.88
N SER A 412 -20.66 0.53 33.93
CA SER A 412 -21.27 -0.79 34.00
C SER A 412 -20.29 -1.92 33.68
N TYR A 413 -20.53 -3.11 34.24
CA TYR A 413 -19.73 -4.31 33.92
C TYR A 413 -19.78 -4.65 32.42
N GLN A 414 -20.95 -4.52 31.80
CA GLN A 414 -21.12 -4.74 30.36
C GLN A 414 -20.20 -3.82 29.53
N LYS A 415 -20.01 -2.57 29.95
CA LYS A 415 -19.12 -1.63 29.27
C LYS A 415 -17.67 -2.13 29.25
N VAL A 416 -17.22 -2.75 30.34
CA VAL A 416 -15.87 -3.36 30.41
C VAL A 416 -15.75 -4.56 29.48
N LEU A 417 -16.78 -5.41 29.41
CA LEU A 417 -16.81 -6.55 28.48
C LEU A 417 -16.79 -6.09 27.02
N ASP A 418 -17.61 -5.09 26.68
CA ASP A 418 -17.67 -4.50 25.34
C ASP A 418 -16.32 -3.88 24.94
N MET A 419 -15.70 -3.12 25.86
CA MET A 419 -14.38 -2.50 25.65
C MET A 419 -13.29 -3.54 25.38
N LEU A 420 -13.29 -4.63 26.16
CA LEU A 420 -12.29 -5.69 26.06
C LEU A 420 -12.59 -6.70 24.96
N ASP A 421 -13.76 -6.62 24.31
CA ASP A 421 -14.22 -7.57 23.29
C ASP A 421 -14.25 -9.01 23.82
N ILE A 422 -14.85 -9.17 24.99
CA ILE A 422 -14.99 -10.46 25.68
C ILE A 422 -16.45 -10.92 25.48
N PRO A 423 -16.70 -11.96 24.64
CA PRO A 423 -18.05 -12.46 24.39
C PRO A 423 -18.69 -13.05 25.65
N SER A 424 -17.87 -13.71 26.48
CA SER A 424 -18.24 -14.26 27.77
C SER A 424 -17.01 -14.40 28.67
N ALA A 425 -17.19 -14.47 29.99
CA ALA A 425 -16.10 -14.55 30.97
C ALA A 425 -15.17 -15.77 30.79
N GLU A 426 -15.58 -16.76 30.00
CA GLU A 426 -14.88 -18.03 29.78
C GLU A 426 -13.90 -17.99 28.58
N GLU A 427 -14.00 -16.99 27.69
CA GLU A 427 -13.19 -16.85 26.46
C GLU A 427 -12.14 -15.72 26.56
N TYR A 428 -11.30 -15.77 27.60
CA TYR A 428 -10.47 -14.62 28.04
C TYR A 428 -9.10 -14.48 27.35
N TRP A 429 -8.72 -15.35 26.41
CA TRP A 429 -7.30 -15.63 26.13
C TRP A 429 -6.68 -14.96 24.89
N HIS A 430 -7.40 -14.13 24.12
CA HIS A 430 -6.87 -13.57 22.86
C HIS A 430 -6.96 -12.04 22.69
N ASN A 431 -7.28 -11.29 23.74
CA ASN A 431 -7.70 -9.91 23.53
C ASN A 431 -6.54 -8.92 23.51
N ASN A 432 -6.53 -8.05 22.50
CA ASN A 432 -5.62 -6.91 22.30
C ASN A 432 -5.79 -5.83 23.38
N MET A 433 -5.65 -6.20 24.66
CA MET A 433 -5.80 -5.31 25.82
C MET A 433 -4.80 -4.15 25.79
N TRP A 434 -3.64 -4.38 25.20
CA TRP A 434 -2.63 -3.34 24.97
C TRP A 434 -3.13 -2.28 23.97
N LEU A 435 -3.88 -2.66 22.93
CA LEU A 435 -4.51 -1.70 22.01
C LEU A 435 -5.60 -0.91 22.73
N VAL A 436 -6.43 -1.57 23.54
CA VAL A 436 -7.44 -0.89 24.36
C VAL A 436 -6.78 0.16 25.25
N ARG A 437 -5.70 -0.21 25.92
CA ARG A 437 -4.89 0.70 26.73
C ARG A 437 -4.37 1.88 25.90
N ASP A 438 -3.77 1.62 24.74
CA ASP A 438 -3.19 2.67 23.90
C ASP A 438 -4.26 3.64 23.40
N LEU A 439 -5.45 3.15 23.05
CA LEU A 439 -6.58 4.01 22.70
C LEU A 439 -7.07 4.85 23.88
N MET A 440 -7.16 4.26 25.08
CA MET A 440 -7.46 5.03 26.29
C MET A 440 -6.40 6.11 26.54
N LEU A 441 -5.11 5.80 26.38
CA LEU A 441 -4.02 6.76 26.54
C LEU A 441 -4.10 7.89 25.52
N ILE A 442 -4.31 7.59 24.24
CA ILE A 442 -4.50 8.59 23.19
C ILE A 442 -5.64 9.53 23.57
N ARG A 443 -6.79 9.00 24.02
CA ARG A 443 -7.94 9.81 24.44
C ARG A 443 -7.67 10.65 25.69
N MET A 444 -7.07 10.05 26.71
CA MET A 444 -6.79 10.73 27.97
C MET A 444 -5.75 11.84 27.79
N LEU A 445 -4.68 11.60 27.04
CA LEU A 445 -3.66 12.61 26.73
C LEU A 445 -4.26 13.78 25.94
N GLU A 446 -5.16 13.51 24.97
CA GLU A 446 -5.92 14.56 24.29
C GLU A 446 -6.69 15.46 25.24
N GLN A 447 -7.44 14.86 26.16
CA GLN A 447 -8.27 15.61 27.11
C GLN A 447 -7.43 16.44 28.07
N VAL A 448 -6.31 15.91 28.57
CA VAL A 448 -5.38 16.69 29.41
C VAL A 448 -4.74 17.82 28.60
N ALA A 449 -4.28 17.55 27.38
CA ALA A 449 -3.68 18.57 26.50
C ALA A 449 -4.65 19.72 26.17
N LEU A 450 -5.95 19.43 26.09
CA LEU A 450 -7.00 20.40 25.84
C LEU A 450 -7.36 21.22 27.08
N GLN A 451 -7.46 20.59 28.25
CA GLN A 451 -8.04 21.22 29.44
C GLN A 451 -6.98 21.77 30.41
N LYS A 452 -5.84 21.08 30.57
CA LYS A 452 -4.78 21.43 31.52
C LYS A 452 -3.40 21.00 31.01
N LYS A 453 -2.91 21.65 29.94
CA LYS A 453 -1.65 21.31 29.28
C LYS A 453 -0.44 21.26 30.22
N GLU A 454 -0.40 22.14 31.24
CA GLU A 454 0.65 22.19 32.27
C GLU A 454 0.82 20.85 33.00
N MET A 455 -0.25 20.07 33.14
CA MET A 455 -0.15 18.78 33.83
C MET A 455 0.63 17.73 33.02
N LEU A 456 0.88 17.95 31.72
CA LEU A 456 1.67 17.05 30.89
C LEU A 456 3.17 17.10 31.22
N SER A 457 3.69 18.23 31.72
CA SER A 457 5.11 18.31 32.11
C SER A 457 5.44 17.37 33.27
N ALA A 458 4.45 17.08 34.13
CA ALA A 458 4.59 16.09 35.20
C ALA A 458 4.83 14.66 34.66
N LEU A 459 4.54 14.38 33.38
CA LEU A 459 4.88 13.10 32.74
C LEU A 459 6.35 13.04 32.29
N GLU A 460 7.03 14.17 32.16
CA GLU A 460 8.41 14.31 31.67
C GLU A 460 9.45 14.43 32.79
N GLU A 461 9.13 15.12 33.88
CA GLU A 461 10.06 15.42 34.98
C GLU A 461 10.69 14.17 35.64
N ASP A 462 10.06 12.99 35.53
CA ASP A 462 10.63 11.73 36.04
C ASP A 462 11.23 10.82 34.94
N GLU A 463 11.29 11.21 33.65
CA GLU A 463 12.02 10.44 32.61
C GLU A 463 13.53 10.56 32.80
N LEU A 464 14.01 11.74 33.21
CA LEU A 464 15.42 12.02 33.52
C LEU A 464 15.94 11.18 34.70
N ASP A 465 15.09 10.86 35.68
CA ASP A 465 15.47 10.03 36.84
C ASP A 465 15.53 8.52 36.54
N SER A 466 14.93 8.07 35.41
CA SER A 466 14.89 6.65 35.05
C SER A 466 16.01 6.20 34.13
N ASP A 467 16.58 7.11 33.32
CA ASP A 467 17.74 6.82 32.48
C ASP A 467 19.04 6.74 33.33
N ASP A 468 19.15 7.52 34.41
CA ASP A 468 20.28 7.51 35.36
C ASP A 468 20.36 6.24 36.23
N GLN A 469 19.33 5.39 36.25
CA GLN A 469 19.31 4.14 37.02
C GLN A 469 19.61 2.89 36.17
N SER A 470 20.02 3.06 34.90
CA SER A 470 20.33 1.96 33.99
C SER A 470 21.82 1.79 33.65
N GLU A 471 22.70 2.58 34.27
CA GLU A 471 24.17 2.50 34.13
C GLU A 471 24.93 2.07 35.41
N GLU A 472 24.31 1.33 36.34
CA GLU A 472 25.03 0.62 37.42
C GLU A 472 25.07 -0.90 37.26
#